data_AF-A0A382S4W9-F1
#
_entry.id   AF-A0A382S4W9-F1
#
_cell.length_a   1.000
_cell.length_b   1.000
_cell.length_c   1.000
_cell.angle_alpha   90.00
_cell.angle_beta   90.00
_cell.angle_gamma   90.00
#
_symmetry.space_group_name_H-M   'P 1'
#
loop_
_entity.id
_entity.type
_entity.pdbx_description
1 polymer ?
#
loop_
_entity_poly.entity_id
_entity_poly.type
_entity_poly.pdbx_seq_one_letter_code
_entity_poly.pdbx_strand_id
1 'polypeptide(L)'
;MLMAGEASGDTLASELLEALRAEQGELDAFGAGGVQMKKAGVDLTIDLTAHAVVGIWEAIRHYGKFRCFFNTLLDLAMERRPDTIICI
;
A
#
# COMPACT_ATOMS: atom_id res chain seq x y z
N MET A 1 5.39 -6.89 -0.91
CA MET A 1 4.57 -5.72 -1.30
C MET A 1 3.50 -5.48 -0.25
N LEU A 2 3.35 -4.24 0.22
CA LEU A 2 2.37 -3.83 1.23
C LEU A 2 1.34 -2.88 0.62
N MET A 3 0.06 -3.07 0.91
CA MET A 3 -1.02 -2.21 0.42
C MET A 3 -1.93 -1.79 1.57
N ALA A 4 -2.08 -0.48 1.79
CA ALA A 4 -3.02 0.11 2.75
C ALA A 4 -3.95 1.11 2.04
N GLY A 5 -5.26 0.91 2.21
CA GLY A 5 -6.29 1.77 1.61
C GLY A 5 -6.70 2.98 2.46
N GLU A 6 -6.39 2.94 3.76
CA GLU A 6 -6.82 3.94 4.74
C GLU A 6 -5.67 4.27 5.72
N ALA A 7 -5.77 5.39 6.43
CA ALA A 7 -4.75 5.84 7.38
C ALA A 7 -4.54 4.85 8.56
N SER A 8 -5.59 4.13 8.95
CA SER A 8 -5.50 3.03 9.93
C SER A 8 -4.63 1.89 9.40
N GLY A 9 -4.85 1.47 8.15
CA GLY A 9 -4.06 0.44 7.50
C GLY A 9 -2.60 0.86 7.27
N ASP A 10 -2.36 2.14 6.97
CA ASP A 10 -1.00 2.71 6.81
C ASP A 10 -0.16 2.57 8.10
N THR A 11 -0.79 2.84 9.25
CA THR A 11 -0.14 2.67 10.55
C THR A 11 0.12 1.19 10.82
N LEU A 12 -0.86 0.32 10.60
CA LEU A 12 -0.73 -1.11 10.84
C LEU A 12 0.33 -1.77 9.93
N ALA A 13 0.43 -1.33 8.68
CA ALA A 13 1.44 -1.77 7.73
C ALA A 13 2.86 -1.36 8.13
N SER A 14 3.01 -0.14 8.68
CA SER A 14 4.28 0.34 9.24
C SER A 14 4.73 -0.54 10.42
N GLU A 15 3.84 -0.77 11.38
CA GLU A 15 4.14 -1.61 12.56
C GLU A 15 4.45 -3.06 12.17
N LEU A 16 3.71 -3.60 11.19
CA LEU A 16 3.97 -4.94 10.65
C LEU A 16 5.38 -5.03 10.04
N LEU A 17 5.78 -4.04 9.23
CA LEU A 17 7.10 -4.04 8.61
C LEU A 17 8.23 -3.96 9.66
N GLU A 18 8.06 -3.13 10.69
CA GLU A 18 9.02 -3.03 11.79
C GLU A 18 9.16 -4.36 12.54
N ALA A 19 8.05 -5.01 12.87
CA ALA A 19 8.06 -6.31 13.53
C ALA A 19 8.73 -7.40 12.67
N LEU A 20 8.40 -7.45 11.37
CA LEU A 20 9.01 -8.41 10.45
C LEU A 20 10.53 -8.19 10.31
N ARG A 21 10.97 -6.93 10.27
CA ARG A 21 12.41 -6.61 10.22
C ARG A 21 13.14 -6.99 11.49
N ALA A 22 12.49 -6.84 12.65
CA ALA A 22 13.07 -7.27 13.92
C ALA A 22 13.28 -8.79 14.00
N GLU A 23 12.42 -9.58 13.32
CA GLU A 23 12.49 -11.04 13.33
C GLU A 23 13.37 -11.62 12.21
N GLN A 24 13.32 -11.05 11.00
CA GLN A 24 13.97 -11.62 9.81
C GLN A 24 15.11 -10.77 9.22
N GLY A 25 15.37 -9.57 9.76
CA GLY A 25 16.42 -8.67 9.28
C GLY A 25 15.94 -7.68 8.21
N GLU A 26 16.83 -7.22 7.34
CA GLU A 26 16.46 -6.25 6.30
C GLU A 26 15.47 -6.86 5.29
N LEU A 27 14.35 -6.16 5.09
CA LEU A 27 13.30 -6.54 4.15
C LEU A 27 13.04 -5.37 3.19
N ASP A 28 13.06 -5.69 1.90
CA ASP A 28 12.66 -4.78 0.84
C ASP A 28 11.13 -4.69 0.79
N ALA A 29 10.62 -3.51 1.14
CA ALA A 29 9.20 -3.22 1.16
C ALA A 29 8.86 -2.14 0.14
N PHE A 30 7.86 -2.43 -0.69
CA PHE A 30 7.30 -1.48 -1.66
C PHE A 30 5.80 -1.67 -1.75
N GLY A 31 5.11 -0.68 -2.29
CA GLY A 31 3.68 -0.77 -2.60
C GLY A 31 2.97 0.56 -2.46
N ALA A 32 1.88 0.54 -1.70
CA ALA A 32 0.88 1.58 -1.75
C ALA A 32 0.30 1.84 -0.35
N GLY A 33 0.20 3.11 0.05
CA GLY A 33 -0.14 3.43 1.43
C GLY A 33 -0.01 4.92 1.69
N GLY A 34 0.33 5.29 2.92
CA GLY A 34 0.39 6.67 3.38
C GLY A 34 1.71 7.05 4.02
N VAL A 35 1.67 8.13 4.81
CA VAL A 35 2.87 8.76 5.37
C VAL A 35 3.62 7.84 6.32
N GLN A 36 2.95 6.95 7.04
CA GLN A 36 3.58 6.08 8.03
C GLN A 36 4.38 4.97 7.36
N MET A 37 3.83 4.30 6.35
CA MET A 37 4.58 3.35 5.52
C MET A 37 5.80 3.99 4.87
N LYS A 38 5.68 5.24 4.39
CA LYS A 38 6.81 5.99 3.83
C LYS A 38 7.93 6.20 4.84
N LYS A 39 7.58 6.56 6.09
CA LYS A 39 8.54 6.76 7.18
C LYS A 39 9.21 5.44 7.59
N ALA A 40 8.48 4.33 7.53
CA ALA A 40 9.03 2.99 7.76
C ALA A 40 9.96 2.51 6.63
N GLY A 41 10.15 3.30 5.57
CA GLY A 41 11.02 2.96 4.44
C GLY A 41 10.38 2.05 3.42
N VAL A 42 9.05 2.07 3.30
CA VAL A 42 8.35 1.46 2.16
C VAL A 42 8.51 2.37 0.94
N ASP A 43 8.95 1.80 -0.17
CA ASP A 43 8.93 2.47 -1.48
C ASP A 43 7.48 2.59 -1.96
N LEU A 44 6.88 3.77 -1.73
CA LEU A 44 5.50 4.07 -2.09
C LEU A 44 5.41 4.60 -3.52
N THR A 45 4.76 3.84 -4.37
CA THR A 45 4.50 4.24 -5.77
C THR A 45 3.24 5.09 -5.88
N ILE A 46 2.29 4.96 -4.93
CA ILE A 46 1.02 5.70 -4.91
C ILE A 46 0.68 6.07 -3.46
N ASP A 47 0.40 7.35 -3.22
CA ASP A 47 -0.22 7.80 -1.97
C ASP A 47 -1.74 7.53 -2.05
N LEU A 48 -2.13 6.33 -1.60
CA LEU A 48 -3.54 5.94 -1.58
C LEU A 48 -4.30 6.65 -0.46
N THR A 49 -3.63 7.03 0.62
CA THR A 49 -4.28 7.70 1.75
C THR A 49 -4.76 9.11 1.40
N ALA A 50 -4.04 9.84 0.54
CA ALA A 50 -4.50 11.11 -0.02
C ALA A 50 -5.75 10.98 -0.91
N HIS A 51 -6.08 9.75 -1.30
CA HIS A 51 -7.21 9.39 -2.15
C HIS A 51 -8.26 8.56 -1.41
N ALA A 52 -8.22 8.52 -0.08
CA ALA A 52 -9.21 7.82 0.72
C ALA A 52 -10.59 8.45 0.48
N VAL A 53 -11.47 7.67 -0.14
CA VAL A 53 -12.83 8.06 -0.48
C VAL A 53 -13.75 7.51 0.61
N VAL A 54 -14.44 8.38 1.34
CA VAL A 54 -15.32 7.98 2.45
C VAL A 54 -16.74 7.78 1.90
N GLY A 55 -17.05 6.56 1.48
CA GLY A 55 -18.42 6.13 1.18
C GLY A 55 -18.59 5.40 -0.15
N ILE A 56 -19.53 4.44 -0.17
CA ILE A 56 -19.85 3.58 -1.32
C ILE A 56 -20.18 4.40 -2.58
N TRP A 57 -20.89 5.52 -2.43
CA TRP A 57 -21.31 6.36 -3.56
C TRP A 57 -20.13 7.05 -4.25
N GLU A 58 -19.19 7.52 -3.46
CA GLU A 58 -18.02 8.24 -3.92
C GLU A 58 -17.00 7.25 -4.55
N ALA A 59 -16.93 6.01 -4.01
CA ALA A 59 -16.19 4.91 -4.60
C ALA A 59 -16.70 4.51 -6.00
N ILE A 60 -18.02 4.44 -6.20
CA ILE A 60 -18.63 4.16 -7.52
C ILE A 60 -18.31 5.30 -8.52
N ARG A 61 -18.40 6.56 -8.08
CA ARG A 61 -18.12 7.73 -8.94
C ARG A 61 -16.65 7.79 -9.37
N HIS A 62 -15.75 7.32 -8.52
CA HIS A 62 -14.30 7.28 -8.77
C HIS A 62 -13.80 5.90 -9.22
N TYR A 63 -14.68 4.96 -9.58
CA TYR A 63 -14.30 3.60 -9.97
C TYR A 63 -13.23 3.57 -11.08
N GLY A 64 -13.33 4.44 -12.08
CA GLY A 64 -12.31 4.54 -13.14
C GLY A 64 -10.92 4.91 -12.61
N LYS A 65 -10.86 5.76 -11.58
CA LYS A 65 -9.61 6.16 -10.93
C LYS A 65 -9.04 5.02 -10.09
N PHE A 66 -9.88 4.31 -9.33
CA PHE A 66 -9.46 3.11 -8.60
C PHE A 66 -8.98 1.99 -9.52
N ARG A 67 -9.64 1.80 -10.66
CA ARG A 67 -9.20 0.84 -11.67
C ARG A 67 -7.84 1.20 -12.26
N CYS A 68 -7.57 2.48 -12.47
CA CYS A 68 -6.24 2.96 -12.87
C CYS A 68 -5.19 2.62 -11.80
N PHE A 69 -5.43 2.98 -10.54
CA PHE A 69 -4.52 2.66 -9.44
C PHE A 69 -4.30 1.15 -9.30
N PHE A 70 -5.35 0.36 -9.39
CA PHE A 70 -5.26 -1.09 -9.36
C PHE A 70 -4.38 -1.63 -10.50
N ASN A 71 -4.58 -1.16 -11.73
CA ASN A 71 -3.76 -1.58 -12.86
C ASN A 71 -2.29 -1.16 -12.68
N THR A 72 -2.01 0.05 -12.18
CA THR A 72 -0.64 0.48 -11.90
C THR A 72 0.03 -0.39 -10.83
N LEU A 73 -0.71 -0.75 -9.76
CA LEU A 73 -0.19 -1.65 -8.72
C LEU A 73 -0.01 -3.08 -9.23
N LEU A 74 -0.89 -3.54 -10.12
CA LEU A 74 -0.78 -4.83 -10.78
C LEU A 74 0.46 -4.88 -11.67
N ASP A 75 0.67 -3.86 -12.50
CA ASP A 75 1.86 -3.75 -13.35
C ASP A 75 3.14 -3.72 -12.50
N LEU A 76 3.13 -2.96 -11.40
CA LEU A 76 4.24 -2.91 -10.44
C LEU A 76 4.50 -4.28 -9.80
N ALA A 77 3.46 -5.01 -9.41
CA ALA A 77 3.59 -6.35 -8.85
C ALA A 77 4.15 -7.33 -9.90
N MET A 78 3.75 -7.20 -11.16
CA MET A 78 4.27 -8.01 -12.26
C MET A 78 5.73 -7.70 -12.59
N GLU A 79 6.14 -6.43 -12.50
CA GLU A 79 7.51 -5.97 -12.74
C GLU A 79 8.45 -6.38 -11.60
N ARG A 80 8.10 -6.04 -10.36
CA ARG A 80 8.94 -6.26 -9.17
C ARG A 80 8.86 -7.70 -8.64
N ARG A 81 7.82 -8.46 -9.01
CA ARG A 81 7.58 -9.86 -8.62
C ARG A 81 7.80 -10.11 -7.12
N PRO A 82 6.97 -9.53 -6.25
CA PRO A 82 7.12 -9.71 -4.81
C PRO A 82 6.90 -11.17 -4.42
N ASP A 83 7.66 -11.66 -3.43
CA ASP A 83 7.44 -12.99 -2.86
C ASP A 83 6.10 -13.09 -2.12
N THR A 84 5.62 -11.97 -1.57
CA THR A 84 4.36 -11.89 -0.83
C THR A 84 3.71 -10.52 -1.00
N ILE A 85 2.38 -10.52 -1.11
CA ILE A 85 1.54 -9.32 -1.12
C ILE A 85 0.67 -9.36 0.14
N ILE A 86 0.71 -8.29 0.93
CA ILE A 86 -0.11 -8.15 2.14
C ILE A 86 -1.04 -6.96 1.96
N CYS A 87 -2.35 -7.21 2.05
CA CYS A 87 -3.41 -6.21 1.94
C CYS A 87 -3.92 -5.89 3.35
N ILE A 88 -3.94 -4.61 3.70
CA ILE A 88 -4.19 -4.11 5.05
C ILE A 88 -5.28 -3.04 5.00
#